data_AF-A0A3M2KYB4-F1
#
_entry.id   AF-A0A3M2KYB4-F1
#
_cell.length_a   1.000
_cell.length_b   1.000
_cell.length_c   1.000
_cell.angle_alpha   90.00
_cell.angle_beta   90.00
_cell.angle_gamma   90.00
#
_symmetry.space_group_name_H-M   'P 1'
#
loop_
_entity.id
_entity.type
_entity.pdbx_description
1 polymer ?
#
loop_
_entity_poly.entity_id
_entity_poly.type
_entity_poly.pdbx_seq_one_letter_code
_entity_poly.pdbx_strand_id
1 'polypeptide(L)'
;MTSSKTAVAWQILPSWLTDPDTEPPENRDPALLKLTFIDLVDDSDIRAFAAARAAQHRAWLDDYRQRRAALDPDDPAAAARRRVLDLGVRYEQTYTDFWESVVSE
;
A
#
# COMPACT_ATOMS: atom_id res chain seq x y z
N MET A 1 -31.25 2.77 18.45
CA MET A 1 -31.80 2.95 17.08
C MET A 1 -30.70 2.67 16.08
N THR A 2 -30.60 1.43 15.59
CA THR A 2 -29.80 1.13 14.40
C THR A 2 -30.45 1.85 13.22
N SER A 3 -29.69 2.70 12.54
CA SER A 3 -30.17 3.45 11.38
C SER A 3 -30.63 2.48 10.28
N SER A 4 -31.72 2.80 9.59
CA SER A 4 -32.26 2.02 8.46
C SER A 4 -31.20 1.72 7.38
N LYS A 5 -30.21 2.60 7.21
CA LYS A 5 -29.08 2.40 6.27
C LYS A 5 -28.17 1.22 6.65
N THR A 6 -28.00 0.97 7.95
CA THR A 6 -27.17 -0.15 8.45
C THR A 6 -27.83 -1.48 8.14
N ALA A 7 -29.16 -1.58 8.26
CA ALA A 7 -29.90 -2.80 7.93
C ALA A 7 -29.82 -3.16 6.44
N VAL A 8 -29.95 -2.17 5.55
CA VAL A 8 -29.78 -2.36 4.09
C VAL A 8 -28.35 -2.74 3.73
N ALA A 9 -27.35 -2.12 4.37
CA ALA A 9 -25.93 -2.45 4.13
C ALA A 9 -25.62 -3.92 4.47
N TRP A 10 -26.15 -4.45 5.57
CA TRP A 10 -25.96 -5.87 5.94
C TRP A 10 -26.64 -6.86 4.99
N GLN A 11 -27.68 -6.43 4.27
CA GLN A 11 -28.34 -7.26 3.26
C GLN A 11 -27.56 -7.32 1.94
N ILE A 12 -26.84 -6.24 1.59
CA ILE A 12 -26.07 -6.12 0.33
C ILE A 12 -24.64 -6.64 0.49
N LEU A 13 -24.06 -6.58 1.70
CA LEU A 13 -22.68 -6.96 1.95
C LEU A 13 -22.34 -8.39 1.49
N PRO A 14 -23.17 -9.43 1.74
CA PRO A 14 -22.87 -10.77 1.28
C PRO A 14 -22.79 -10.87 -0.24
N SER A 15 -23.72 -10.26 -0.97
CA SER A 15 -23.70 -10.31 -2.44
C SER A 15 -22.47 -9.60 -3.00
N TRP A 16 -22.10 -8.46 -2.39
CA TRP A 16 -20.88 -7.73 -2.77
C TRP A 16 -19.59 -8.52 -2.48
N LEU A 17 -19.50 -9.22 -1.34
CA LEU A 17 -18.32 -10.03 -1.01
C LEU A 17 -18.14 -11.25 -1.92
N THR A 18 -19.22 -11.72 -2.54
CA THR A 18 -19.20 -12.86 -3.46
C THR A 18 -19.14 -12.47 -4.93
N ASP A 19 -19.21 -11.17 -5.24
CA ASP A 19 -19.11 -10.67 -6.61
C ASP A 19 -17.66 -10.84 -7.10
N PRO A 20 -17.39 -11.71 -8.09
CA PRO A 20 -16.05 -11.90 -8.62
C PRO A 20 -15.61 -10.74 -9.51
N ASP A 21 -16.56 -9.93 -10.00
CA ASP A 21 -16.29 -8.84 -10.93
C ASP A 21 -15.87 -7.60 -10.14
N THR A 22 -14.56 -7.44 -9.96
CA THR A 22 -13.97 -6.24 -9.38
C THR A 22 -13.28 -5.43 -10.48
N GLU A 23 -13.60 -4.13 -10.55
CA GLU A 23 -12.92 -3.22 -11.47
C GLU A 23 -11.40 -3.20 -11.22
N PRO A 24 -10.58 -3.06 -12.28
CA PRO A 24 -9.15 -2.89 -12.10
C PRO A 24 -8.81 -1.69 -11.20
N PRO A 25 -7.81 -1.79 -10.31
CA PRO A 25 -7.42 -0.68 -9.48
C PRO A 25 -6.79 0.46 -10.31
N GLU A 26 -7.25 1.69 -10.09
CA GLU A 26 -6.57 2.89 -10.60
C GLU A 26 -5.54 3.39 -9.57
N ASN A 27 -4.25 3.16 -9.82
CA ASN A 27 -3.19 3.72 -8.98
C ASN A 27 -2.65 5.03 -9.59
N ARG A 28 -2.73 6.12 -8.82
CA ARG A 28 -2.17 7.42 -9.20
C ARG A 28 -0.94 7.70 -8.33
N ASP A 29 0.24 7.52 -8.90
CA ASP A 29 1.51 7.74 -8.23
C ASP A 29 2.28 8.92 -8.85
N PRO A 30 2.24 10.11 -8.21
CA PRO A 30 2.99 11.27 -8.68
C PRO A 30 4.51 11.09 -8.65
N ALA A 31 5.05 10.21 -7.80
CA ALA A 31 6.48 9.99 -7.72
C ALA A 31 6.98 9.20 -8.95
N LEU A 32 6.24 8.17 -9.37
CA LEU A 32 6.53 7.45 -10.61
C LEU A 32 6.33 8.32 -11.85
N LEU A 33 5.31 9.19 -11.84
CA LEU A 33 5.14 10.17 -12.92
C LEU A 33 6.32 11.13 -13.01
N LYS A 34 6.82 11.65 -11.87
CA LYS A 34 8.04 12.47 -11.84
C LYS A 34 9.25 11.69 -12.35
N LEU A 35 9.38 10.42 -11.96
CA LEU A 35 10.49 9.57 -12.41
C LEU A 35 10.51 9.41 -13.93
N THR A 36 9.35 9.38 -14.58
CA THR A 36 9.24 9.30 -16.05
C THR A 36 9.88 10.51 -16.76
N PHE A 37 10.06 11.63 -16.07
CA PHE A 37 10.65 12.86 -16.60
C PHE A 37 11.92 13.28 -15.85
N ILE A 38 12.53 12.36 -15.09
CA ILE A 38 13.61 12.70 -14.16
C ILE A 38 14.90 13.16 -14.85
N ASP A 39 15.10 12.76 -16.12
CA ASP A 39 16.27 13.13 -16.93
C ASP A 39 16.33 14.63 -17.27
N LEU A 40 15.34 15.42 -16.84
CA LEU A 40 15.29 16.87 -17.00
C LEU A 40 15.96 17.65 -15.85
N VAL A 41 16.51 16.96 -14.85
CA VAL A 41 17.23 17.56 -13.71
C VAL A 41 18.62 16.96 -13.55
N ASP A 42 19.45 17.55 -12.70
CA ASP A 42 20.83 17.08 -12.45
C ASP A 42 20.84 15.78 -11.62
N ASP A 43 21.84 14.92 -11.81
CA ASP A 43 22.00 13.64 -11.09
C ASP A 43 21.90 13.77 -9.55
N SER A 44 22.37 14.88 -8.99
CA SER A 44 22.25 15.14 -7.55
C SER A 44 20.79 15.29 -7.10
N ASP A 45 19.95 15.90 -7.93
CA ASP A 45 18.52 16.06 -7.66
C ASP A 45 17.79 14.71 -7.82
N ILE A 46 18.20 13.89 -8.79
CA ILE A 46 17.68 12.52 -8.97
C ILE A 46 17.95 11.70 -7.70
N ARG A 47 19.21 11.65 -7.25
CA ARG A 47 19.60 10.91 -6.04
C ARG A 47 18.90 11.43 -4.78
N ALA A 48 18.79 12.76 -4.62
CA ALA A 48 18.08 13.35 -3.50
C ALA A 48 16.59 13.00 -3.51
N PHE A 49 15.95 13.05 -4.68
CA PHE A 49 14.55 12.67 -4.85
C PHE A 49 14.33 11.19 -4.52
N ALA A 50 15.11 10.29 -5.10
CA ALA A 50 15.03 8.85 -4.86
C ALA A 50 15.28 8.49 -3.39
N ALA A 51 16.28 9.10 -2.74
CA ALA A 51 16.56 8.89 -1.33
C ALA A 51 15.38 9.31 -0.43
N ALA A 52 14.71 10.41 -0.76
CA ALA A 52 13.51 10.85 -0.05
C ALA A 52 12.33 9.90 -0.25
N ARG A 53 12.16 9.32 -1.45
CA ARG A 53 11.14 8.30 -1.71
C ARG A 53 11.43 7.01 -0.94
N ALA A 54 12.67 6.50 -1.00
CA ALA A 54 13.09 5.32 -0.25
C ALA A 54 12.84 5.48 1.26
N ALA A 55 13.19 6.65 1.84
CA ALA A 55 12.94 6.94 3.24
C ALA A 55 11.44 6.89 3.61
N GLN A 56 10.57 7.37 2.72
CA GLN A 56 9.12 7.32 2.92
C GLN A 56 8.58 5.89 2.90
N HIS A 57 8.97 5.08 1.91
CA HIS A 57 8.54 3.69 1.82
C HIS A 57 9.06 2.84 2.98
N ARG A 58 10.30 3.08 3.47
CA ARG A 58 10.79 2.46 4.70
C ARG A 58 9.92 2.77 5.91
N ALA A 59 9.50 4.03 6.08
CA ALA A 59 8.64 4.42 7.19
C ALA A 59 7.28 3.69 7.13
N TRP A 60 6.71 3.52 5.94
CA TRP A 60 5.47 2.75 5.77
C TRP A 60 5.67 1.25 5.96
N LEU A 61 6.78 0.70 5.48
CA LEU A 61 7.16 -0.70 5.68
C LEU A 61 7.25 -1.03 7.18
N ASP A 62 7.87 -0.16 7.96
CA ASP A 62 7.99 -0.34 9.41
C ASP A 62 6.62 -0.24 10.12
N ASP A 63 5.78 0.72 9.74
CA ASP A 63 4.39 0.84 10.26
C ASP A 63 3.58 -0.42 9.93
N TYR A 64 3.66 -0.94 8.69
CA TYR A 64 2.92 -2.14 8.30
C TYR A 64 3.43 -3.39 9.00
N ARG A 65 4.76 -3.52 9.18
CA ARG A 65 5.35 -4.60 9.99
C ARG A 65 4.87 -4.53 11.44
N GLN A 66 4.81 -3.33 12.03
CA GLN A 66 4.31 -3.14 13.39
C GLN A 66 2.84 -3.54 13.51
N ARG A 67 1.98 -3.04 12.62
CA ARG A 67 0.55 -3.39 12.60
C ARG A 67 0.33 -4.88 12.40
N ARG A 68 1.15 -5.50 11.55
CA ARG A 68 1.11 -6.92 11.27
C ARG A 68 1.53 -7.76 12.47
N ALA A 69 2.53 -7.31 13.24
CA ALA A 69 2.97 -7.96 14.47
C ALA A 69 1.96 -7.79 15.62
N ALA A 70 1.17 -6.71 15.61
CA ALA A 70 0.16 -6.43 16.63
C ALA A 70 -1.15 -7.24 16.46
N LEU A 71 -1.34 -7.95 15.33
CA LEU A 71 -2.51 -8.81 15.16
C LEU A 71 -2.39 -10.07 16.03
N ASP A 72 -3.46 -10.38 16.74
CA ASP A 72 -3.59 -11.66 17.45
C ASP A 72 -3.50 -12.83 16.43
N PRO A 73 -2.54 -13.77 16.60
CA PRO A 73 -2.41 -14.91 15.72
C PRO A 73 -3.64 -15.82 15.72
N ASP A 74 -4.38 -15.87 16.84
CA ASP A 74 -5.47 -16.80 17.10
C ASP A 74 -6.85 -16.20 16.83
N ASP A 75 -6.95 -14.88 16.58
CA ASP A 75 -8.21 -14.23 16.20
C ASP A 75 -8.59 -14.56 14.74
N PRO A 76 -9.66 -15.34 14.50
CA PRO A 76 -10.11 -15.67 13.14
C PRO A 76 -10.55 -14.43 12.36
N ALA A 77 -11.02 -13.37 13.03
CA ALA A 77 -11.40 -12.12 12.40
C ALA A 77 -10.19 -11.33 11.90
N ALA A 78 -8.97 -11.65 12.35
CA ALA A 78 -7.74 -11.01 11.89
C ALA A 78 -7.20 -11.62 10.57
N ALA A 79 -7.68 -12.79 10.14
CA ALA A 79 -7.11 -13.51 9.00
C ALA A 79 -7.13 -12.70 7.68
N ALA A 80 -8.24 -12.02 7.37
CA ALA A 80 -8.31 -11.16 6.19
C ALA A 80 -7.36 -9.95 6.29
N ARG A 81 -7.33 -9.29 7.46
CA ARG A 81 -6.44 -8.14 7.71
C ARG A 81 -4.97 -8.53 7.60
N ARG A 82 -4.61 -9.73 8.08
CA ARG A 82 -3.27 -10.31 7.98
C ARG A 82 -2.83 -10.43 6.52
N ARG A 83 -3.68 -10.97 5.65
CA ARG A 83 -3.40 -11.10 4.21
C ARG A 83 -3.14 -9.75 3.55
N VAL A 84 -3.96 -8.74 3.87
CA VAL A 84 -3.80 -7.38 3.33
C VAL A 84 -2.50 -6.74 3.83
N LEU A 85 -2.18 -6.85 5.12
CA LEU A 85 -0.93 -6.33 5.66
C LEU A 85 0.30 -7.07 5.10
N ASP A 86 0.21 -8.38 4.89
CA ASP A 86 1.28 -9.15 4.24
C ASP A 86 1.53 -8.67 2.80
N LEU A 87 0.47 -8.33 2.06
CA LEU A 87 0.61 -7.69 0.75
C LEU A 87 1.26 -6.31 0.88
N GLY A 88 0.78 -5.47 1.81
CA GLY A 88 1.35 -4.14 2.06
C GLY A 88 2.84 -4.19 2.39
N VAL A 89 3.26 -5.09 3.28
CA VAL A 89 4.69 -5.26 3.63
C VAL A 89 5.53 -5.62 2.40
N ARG A 90 5.08 -6.56 1.56
CA ARG A 90 5.80 -6.90 0.33
C ARG A 90 5.84 -5.72 -0.64
N TYR A 91 4.74 -5.00 -0.77
CA TYR A 91 4.62 -3.83 -1.64
C TYR A 91 5.61 -2.74 -1.23
N GLU A 92 5.64 -2.35 0.04
CA GLU A 92 6.54 -1.30 0.53
C GLU A 92 8.01 -1.74 0.51
N GLN A 93 8.30 -3.03 0.70
CA GLN A 93 9.65 -3.56 0.49
C GLN A 93 10.08 -3.38 -0.97
N THR A 94 9.26 -3.78 -1.94
CA THR A 94 9.56 -3.61 -3.37
C THR A 94 9.80 -2.15 -3.74
N TYR A 95 8.99 -1.22 -3.24
CA TYR A 95 9.21 0.20 -3.49
C TYR A 95 10.47 0.75 -2.82
N THR A 96 10.77 0.30 -1.60
CA THR A 96 12.02 0.66 -0.91
C THR A 96 13.21 0.23 -1.75
N ASP A 97 13.25 -1.05 -2.14
CA ASP A 97 14.34 -1.63 -2.92
C ASP A 97 14.50 -0.91 -4.27
N PHE A 98 13.38 -0.61 -4.94
CA PHE A 98 13.36 0.14 -6.19
C PHE A 98 13.98 1.54 -6.04
N TRP A 99 13.53 2.33 -5.06
CA TRP A 99 14.06 3.68 -4.89
C TRP A 99 15.52 3.68 -4.42
N GLU A 100 15.95 2.67 -3.66
CA GLU A 100 17.36 2.50 -3.27
C GLU A 100 18.26 2.12 -4.44
N SER A 101 17.74 1.37 -5.43
CA SER A 101 18.51 1.11 -6.65
C SER A 101 18.75 2.39 -7.43
N VAL A 102 17.75 3.26 -7.57
CA VAL A 102 17.88 4.57 -8.25
C VAL A 102 18.88 5.50 -7.55
N VAL A 103 19.04 5.40 -6.22
CA VAL A 103 20.07 6.17 -5.48
C VAL A 103 21.49 5.70 -5.83
N SER A 104 21.63 4.41 -6.16
CA SER A 104 22.92 3.71 -6.33
C SER A 104 23.38 3.61 -7.78
N GLU A 105 22.54 4.02 -8.74
CA GLU A 105 22.87 4.21 -10.16
C GLU A 105 23.77 5.45 -10.36
#